data_AF-W1XFB3-F1
#
_entry.id   AF-W1XFB3-F1
#
_cell.length_a   1.000
_cell.length_b   1.000
_cell.length_c   1.000
_cell.angle_alpha   90.00
_cell.angle_beta   90.00
_cell.angle_gamma   90.00
#
_symmetry.space_group_name_H-M   'P 1'
#
loop_
_entity.id
_entity.type
_entity.pdbx_description
1 polymer ?
#
loop_
_entity_poly.entity_id
_entity_poly.type
_entity_poly.pdbx_seq_one_letter_code
_entity_poly.pdbx_strand_id
1 'polypeptide(L)'
;RSSDLSYATSMEESNLGVRVGDQITLEGVLEGMMVASGNDAAVVVAENVSGSVDKFAKDMTRIAAKAGAKNSVFLNPHGLTQKGHH
;
A
#
# COMPACT_ATOMS: atom_id res chain seq x y z
N ARG A 1 -3.68 -23.37 -17.43
CA ARG A 1 -2.61 -22.56 -18.04
C ARG A 1 -2.18 -21.58 -16.95
N SER A 2 -1.25 -21.98 -16.08
CA SER A 2 -0.79 -21.13 -14.98
C SER A 2 0.24 -20.18 -15.57
N SER A 3 0.00 -18.88 -15.52
CA SER A 3 1.06 -17.90 -15.73
C SER A 3 2.17 -18.18 -14.72
N ASP A 4 3.41 -18.17 -15.18
CA ASP A 4 4.58 -18.37 -14.34
C ASP A 4 4.63 -17.22 -13.32
N LEU A 5 4.22 -17.50 -12.08
CA LEU A 5 4.16 -16.51 -11.00
C LEU A 5 5.52 -15.89 -10.76
N SER A 6 6.62 -16.57 -11.11
CA SER A 6 7.99 -16.07 -10.96
C SER A 6 8.22 -14.77 -11.73
N TYR A 7 7.70 -14.66 -12.95
CA TYR A 7 7.80 -13.45 -13.76
C TYR A 7 6.94 -12.31 -13.21
N ALA A 8 5.74 -12.61 -12.72
CA ALA A 8 4.89 -11.61 -12.08
C ALA A 8 5.50 -11.08 -10.77
N THR A 9 6.16 -11.94 -9.99
CA THR A 9 6.85 -11.57 -8.75
C THR A 9 8.19 -10.87 -8.97
N SER A 10 8.76 -10.90 -10.18
CA SER A 10 10.03 -10.24 -10.50
C SER A 10 9.85 -8.79 -10.98
N MET A 11 8.62 -8.27 -11.02
CA MET A 11 8.37 -6.86 -11.32
C MET A 11 8.92 -5.99 -10.18
N GLU A 12 9.68 -4.94 -10.53
CA GLU A 12 10.29 -4.04 -9.56
C GLU A 12 9.25 -3.27 -8.74
N GLU A 13 9.61 -2.98 -7.49
CA GLU A 13 8.81 -2.14 -6.59
C GLU A 13 8.68 -0.72 -7.16
N SER A 14 7.45 -0.21 -7.27
CA SER A 14 7.21 1.17 -7.70
C SER A 14 7.39 2.14 -6.53
N ASN A 15 8.22 3.16 -6.70
CA ASN A 15 8.43 4.24 -5.74
C ASN A 15 8.52 5.58 -6.47
N LEU A 16 8.01 6.65 -5.86
CA LEU A 16 8.13 8.02 -6.37
C LEU A 16 9.49 8.65 -6.05
N GLY A 17 10.24 8.08 -5.12
CA GLY A 17 11.53 8.58 -4.67
C GLY A 17 11.42 9.68 -3.62
N VAL A 18 10.37 9.67 -2.80
CA VAL A 18 10.17 10.65 -1.71
C VAL A 18 11.32 10.57 -0.71
N ARG A 19 11.84 11.72 -0.28
CA ARG A 19 12.98 11.84 0.64
C ARG A 19 12.59 12.49 1.95
N VAL A 20 13.36 12.18 2.99
CA VAL A 20 13.23 12.84 4.29
C VAL A 20 13.45 14.34 4.12
N GLY A 21 12.46 15.14 4.53
CA GLY A 21 12.48 16.60 4.42
C GLY A 21 11.74 17.15 3.20
N ASP A 22 11.28 16.30 2.28
CA ASP A 22 10.42 16.75 1.19
C ASP A 22 9.10 17.29 1.72
N GLN A 23 8.67 18.43 1.17
CA GLN A 23 7.35 19.00 1.42
C GLN A 23 6.47 18.78 0.19
N ILE A 24 5.68 17.71 0.22
CA ILE A 24 4.73 17.34 -0.83
C ILE A 24 3.33 17.58 -0.29
N THR A 25 2.43 18.10 -1.13
CA THR A 25 1.02 18.24 -0.75
C THR A 25 0.39 16.86 -0.55
N LEU A 26 -0.60 16.77 0.33
CA LEU A 26 -1.35 15.52 0.50
C LEU A 26 -1.95 15.04 -0.83
N GLU A 27 -2.43 15.97 -1.66
CA GLU A 27 -2.92 15.69 -3.02
C GLU A 27 -1.84 15.03 -3.89
N GLY A 28 -0.62 15.57 -3.95
CA GLY A 28 0.46 14.98 -4.74
C GLY A 28 0.87 13.59 -4.24
N VAL A 29 0.86 13.36 -2.92
CA VAL A 29 1.11 12.03 -2.37
C VAL A 29 -0.01 11.05 -2.77
N LEU A 30 -1.27 11.47 -2.68
CA LEU A 30 -2.41 10.63 -3.09
C LEU A 30 -2.39 10.34 -4.60
N GLU A 31 -2.07 11.32 -5.44
CA GLU A 31 -1.92 11.13 -6.87
C GLU A 31 -0.82 10.11 -7.19
N GLY A 32 0.36 10.26 -6.58
CA GLY A 32 1.45 9.33 -6.80
C GLY A 32 1.16 7.91 -6.29
N MET A 33 0.42 7.78 -5.18
CA MET A 33 -0.08 6.49 -4.69
C MET A 33 -1.09 5.86 -5.68
N MET A 34 -2.03 6.63 -6.21
CA MET A 34 -3.13 6.09 -7.04
C MET A 34 -2.76 5.89 -8.51
N VAL A 35 -1.92 6.77 -9.08
CA VAL A 35 -1.57 6.80 -10.50
C VAL A 35 -0.33 5.97 -10.78
N ALA A 36 0.72 6.16 -9.99
CA ALA A 36 2.00 5.48 -10.17
C ALA A 36 2.15 4.24 -9.27
N SER A 37 1.15 3.94 -8.42
CA SER A 37 1.22 2.85 -7.45
C SER A 37 2.46 2.94 -6.56
N GLY A 38 2.89 4.16 -6.21
CA GLY A 38 4.10 4.40 -5.44
C GLY A 38 3.99 3.85 -4.01
N ASN A 39 4.86 2.90 -3.65
CA ASN A 39 4.87 2.25 -2.35
C ASN A 39 5.27 3.23 -1.24
N ASP A 40 6.27 4.06 -1.50
CA ASP A 40 6.69 5.15 -0.62
C ASP A 40 5.55 6.14 -0.32
N ALA A 41 4.79 6.55 -1.33
CA ALA A 41 3.60 7.38 -1.14
C ALA A 41 2.54 6.68 -0.28
N ALA A 42 2.30 5.38 -0.50
CA ALA A 42 1.37 4.61 0.31
C ALA A 42 1.82 4.54 1.79
N VAL A 43 3.12 4.43 2.06
CA VAL A 43 3.68 4.49 3.42
C VAL A 43 3.50 5.87 4.03
N VAL A 44 3.79 6.94 3.28
CA VAL A 44 3.58 8.33 3.74
C VAL A 44 2.11 8.57 4.09
N VAL A 45 1.16 8.08 3.30
CA VAL A 45 -0.27 8.14 3.61
C VAL A 45 -0.58 7.37 4.89
N ALA A 46 -0.06 6.15 5.04
CA ALA A 46 -0.32 5.31 6.20
C ALA A 46 0.14 5.95 7.52
N GLU A 47 1.34 6.52 7.52
CA GLU A 47 1.91 7.22 8.68
C GLU A 47 1.13 8.49 9.01
N ASN A 48 0.74 9.29 8.02
CA ASN A 48 0.00 10.52 8.25
C ASN A 48 -1.45 10.28 8.71
N VAL A 49 -2.13 9.25 8.20
CA VAL A 49 -3.55 8.99 8.50
C VAL A 49 -3.74 8.22 9.80
N SER A 50 -2.97 7.16 10.02
CA SER A 50 -3.17 6.24 11.16
C SER A 50 -2.00 6.26 12.16
N GLY A 51 -0.94 7.03 11.91
CA GLY A 51 0.23 7.16 12.78
C GLY A 51 1.24 6.01 12.67
N SER A 52 0.95 4.95 11.92
CA SER A 52 1.89 3.91 11.52
C SER A 52 1.30 3.00 10.44
N VAL A 53 2.16 2.34 9.67
CA VAL A 53 1.79 1.29 8.70
C VAL A 53 0.93 0.19 9.36
N ASP A 54 1.33 -0.32 10.51
CA ASP A 54 0.61 -1.36 11.23
C ASP A 54 -0.82 -0.95 11.62
N LYS A 55 -1.00 0.29 12.07
CA LYS A 55 -2.33 0.80 12.44
C LYS A 55 -3.18 1.00 11.19
N PHE A 56 -2.60 1.55 10.13
CA PHE A 56 -3.29 1.73 8.86
C PHE A 56 -3.77 0.39 8.27
N ALA A 57 -2.91 -0.64 8.25
CA ALA A 57 -3.27 -1.97 7.76
C ALA A 57 -4.43 -2.61 8.55
N LYS A 58 -4.46 -2.41 9.88
CA LYS A 58 -5.59 -2.82 10.73
C LYS A 58 -6.87 -2.03 10.40
N ASP A 59 -6.74 -0.75 10.13
CA ASP A 59 -7.86 0.11 9.72
C ASP A 59 -8.42 -0.32 8.36
N MET A 60 -7.56 -0.61 7.37
CA MET A 60 -7.94 -1.14 6.06
C MET A 60 -8.69 -2.47 6.19
N THR A 61 -8.16 -3.41 6.98
CA THR A 61 -8.82 -4.71 7.24
C THR A 61 -10.19 -4.52 7.87
N ARG A 62 -10.32 -3.60 8.83
CA ARG A 62 -11.61 -3.26 9.46
C ARG A 62 -12.58 -2.64 8.46
N ILE A 63 -12.12 -1.78 7.57
CA ILE A 63 -12.95 -1.17 6.51
C ILE A 63 -13.40 -2.24 5.52
N ALA A 64 -12.50 -3.12 5.08
CA ALA A 64 -12.82 -4.21 4.17
C ALA A 64 -13.88 -5.15 4.72
N ALA A 65 -13.75 -5.55 6.00
CA ALA A 65 -14.78 -6.34 6.67
C ALA A 65 -16.14 -5.63 6.71
N LYS A 66 -16.17 -4.32 6.97
CA LYS A 66 -17.40 -3.49 6.93
C LYS A 66 -17.99 -3.37 5.54
N ALA A 67 -17.15 -3.33 4.50
CA ALA A 67 -17.55 -3.27 3.09
C ALA A 67 -17.99 -4.64 2.53
N GLY A 68 -17.92 -5.71 3.32
CA GLY A 68 -18.32 -7.07 2.91
C GLY A 68 -17.17 -7.96 2.45
N ALA A 69 -15.95 -7.44 2.33
CA ALA A 69 -14.73 -8.19 2.04
C ALA A 69 -14.20 -8.89 3.32
N LYS A 70 -15.00 -9.82 3.85
CA LYS A 70 -14.74 -10.49 5.14
C LYS A 70 -13.50 -11.40 5.15
N ASN A 71 -13.03 -11.79 3.97
CA ASN A 71 -11.87 -12.66 3.80
C ASN A 71 -10.62 -11.89 3.36
N SER A 72 -10.61 -10.57 3.50
CA SER A 72 -9.46 -9.73 3.17
C SER A 72 -8.73 -9.29 4.44
N VAL A 73 -7.41 -9.43 4.44
CA VAL A 73 -6.48 -9.06 5.49
C VAL A 73 -5.34 -8.26 4.88
N PHE A 74 -5.27 -6.98 5.23
CA PHE A 74 -4.20 -6.08 4.82
C PHE A 74 -3.10 -6.06 5.88
N LEU A 75 -1.85 -6.19 5.44
CA LEU A 75 -0.66 -6.13 6.31
C LEU A 75 0.28 -4.97 5.97
N ASN A 76 0.07 -4.30 4.84
CA ASN A 76 0.82 -3.15 4.37
C ASN A 76 -0.09 -2.30 3.45
N PRO A 77 0.26 -1.03 3.17
CA PRO A 77 -0.59 -0.13 2.42
C PRO A 77 -0.43 -0.26 0.89
N HIS A 78 0.61 -0.95 0.41
CA HIS A 78 1.03 -0.95 -0.99
C HIS A 78 0.83 -2.29 -1.71
N GLY A 79 0.44 -3.36 -1.00
CA GLY A 79 0.12 -4.66 -1.60
C GLY A 79 1.32 -5.53 -1.97
N LEU A 80 2.55 -5.17 -1.55
CA LEU A 80 3.69 -6.08 -1.75
C LEU A 80 3.44 -7.39 -1.01
N THR A 81 3.95 -8.47 -1.61
CA THR A 81 3.71 -9.83 -1.12
C THR A 81 4.26 -9.98 0.29
N GLN A 82 3.36 -10.27 1.23
CA GLN A 82 3.68 -10.57 2.61
C GLN A 82 2.83 -11.75 3.05
N LYS A 83 3.46 -12.73 3.73
CA LYS A 83 2.74 -13.91 4.22
C LYS A 83 1.57 -13.49 5.11
N GLY A 84 0.35 -13.83 4.69
CA GLY A 84 -0.90 -13.49 5.38
C GLY A 84 -1.63 -12.27 4.85
N HIS A 85 -1.05 -11.51 3.91
CA HIS A 85 -1.76 -10.46 3.16
C HIS A 85 -2.61 -11.11 2.06
N HIS A 86 -3.92 -10.89 2.07
CA HIS A 86 -4.88 -11.44 1.08
C HIS A 86 -6.19 -10.66 1.01
#